data_AF-A0A7W9MI83-F1
#
_entry.id   AF-A0A7W9MI83-F1
#
_cell.length_a   1.000
_cell.length_b   1.000
_cell.length_c   1.000
_cell.angle_alpha   90.00
_cell.angle_beta   90.00
_cell.angle_gamma   90.00
#
_symmetry.space_group_name_H-M   'P 1'
#
loop_
_entity.id
_entity.type
_entity.pdbx_description
1 polymer ?
#
loop_
_entity_poly.entity_id
_entity_poly.type
_entity_poly.pdbx_seq_one_letter_code
_entity_poly.pdbx_strand_id
1 'polypeptide(L)' 'MVWATGVTPVIARRGTPHGSGPGTHRWVIEQTVASLHWFRRLRIRWEIRDDMHEAFMTPAASAICWRRLVR' A
#
# COMPACT_ATOMS: atom_id res chain seq x y z
N MET A 1 -15.55 -5.60 -3.10
CA MET A 1 -15.59 -4.41 -2.22
C MET A 1 -15.41 -4.88 -0.78
N VAL A 2 -14.53 -4.27 0.03
CA VAL A 2 -14.02 -4.82 1.33
C VAL A 2 -15.14 -5.10 2.36
N TRP A 3 -16.33 -4.53 2.21
CA TRP A 3 -17.49 -4.79 3.07
C TRP A 3 -18.00 -6.25 3.03
N ALA A 4 -17.75 -6.96 1.93
CA ALA A 4 -18.18 -8.35 1.77
C ALA A 4 -17.29 -9.36 2.52
N THR A 5 -16.13 -8.93 3.05
CA THR A 5 -15.18 -9.82 3.73
C THR A 5 -15.30 -9.79 5.25
N GLY A 6 -16.34 -9.14 5.83
CA GLY A 6 -16.54 -9.06 7.28
C GLY A 6 -15.50 -8.20 8.02
N VAL A 7 -14.65 -7.48 7.30
CA VAL A 7 -13.64 -6.58 7.86
C VAL A 7 -14.22 -5.18 7.92
N THR A 8 -14.47 -4.66 9.12
CA THR A 8 -14.95 -3.29 9.32
C THR A 8 -13.88 -2.31 8.85
N PRO A 9 -14.12 -1.54 7.77
CA PRO A 9 -13.12 -0.61 7.27
C PRO A 9 -13.08 0.62 8.17
N VAL A 10 -12.01 0.76 8.95
CA VAL A 10 -11.75 1.97 9.74
C VAL A 10 -11.12 3.01 8.82
N ILE A 11 -11.97 3.75 8.11
CA ILE A 11 -11.54 4.86 7.24
C ILE A 11 -11.82 6.16 7.99
N ALA A 12 -10.76 6.90 8.33
CA ALA A 12 -10.90 8.21 8.94
C ALA A 12 -11.65 9.17 7.99
N ARG A 13 -12.55 9.99 8.52
CA ARG A 13 -13.26 11.00 7.72
C ARG A 13 -12.27 12.08 7.25
N ARG A 14 -12.47 12.56 6.03
CA ARG A 14 -11.66 13.64 5.44
C ARG A 14 -11.83 14.89 6.31
N GLY A 15 -10.72 15.41 6.86
CA GLY A 15 -10.73 16.60 7.72
C GLY A 15 -10.81 16.35 9.24
N THR A 16 -10.90 15.10 9.70
CA THR A 16 -10.77 14.80 11.14
C THR A 16 -9.32 14.53 11.53
N PRO A 17 -8.87 15.00 12.72
CA PRO A 17 -7.55 14.69 13.24
C PRO A 17 -7.41 13.18 13.41
N HIS A 18 -6.25 12.67 12.98
CA HIS A 18 -5.93 11.27 13.01
C HIS A 18 -5.72 10.79 14.45
N GLY A 19 -6.57 9.84 14.91
CA GLY A 19 -6.52 9.29 16.26
C GLY A 19 -5.25 8.50 16.58
N SER A 20 -4.44 8.17 15.58
CA SER A 20 -3.07 7.67 15.75
C SER A 20 -2.11 8.85 15.65
N GLY A 21 -1.55 9.28 16.79
CA GLY A 21 -0.51 10.30 16.82
C GLY A 21 0.67 10.00 15.87
N PRO A 22 1.55 10.97 15.64
CA PRO A 22 2.67 10.83 14.70
C PRO A 22 3.51 9.59 15.06
N GLY A 23 3.51 8.57 14.19
CA GLY A 23 4.43 7.43 14.27
C GLY A 23 3.87 6.10 14.81
N THR A 24 2.67 6.04 15.41
CA THR A 24 2.16 4.77 15.98
C THR A 24 1.55 3.84 14.92
N HIS A 25 0.84 4.41 13.94
CA HIS A 25 0.36 3.68 12.77
C HIS A 25 0.71 4.50 11.53
N ARG A 26 1.57 3.95 10.66
CA ARG A 26 1.65 4.43 9.27
C ARG A 26 0.31 4.12 8.62
N TRP A 27 -0.28 5.10 7.93
CA TRP A 27 -1.56 4.90 7.24
C TRP A 27 -1.42 3.75 6.25
N VAL A 28 -2.49 2.96 6.03
CA VAL A 28 -2.46 1.78 5.15
C VAL A 28 -1.82 2.09 3.79
N ILE A 29 -2.07 3.30 3.28
CA ILE A 29 -1.47 3.84 2.06
C ILE A 29 0.04 4.04 2.22
N GLU A 30 0.50 4.75 3.24
CA GLU A 30 1.92 4.99 3.52
C GLU A 30 2.71 3.69 3.72
N GLN A 31 2.12 2.71 4.43
CA GLN A 31 2.75 1.40 4.62
C GLN A 31 2.85 0.64 3.30
N THR A 32 1.82 0.72 2.45
CA THR A 32 1.81 0.07 1.13
C THR A 32 2.85 0.72 0.21
N VAL A 33 2.89 2.05 0.17
CA VAL A 33 3.87 2.82 -0.61
C VAL A 33 5.30 2.55 -0.14
N ALA A 34 5.55 2.53 1.18
CA ALA A 34 6.85 2.15 1.73
C ALA A 34 7.24 0.71 1.34
N SER A 35 6.29 -0.24 1.34
CA SER A 35 6.52 -1.62 0.93
C SER A 35 6.86 -1.75 -0.55
N LEU A 36 6.23 -0.95 -1.41
CA LEU A 36 6.54 -0.90 -2.84
C LEU A 36 7.93 -0.30 -3.08
N HIS A 37 8.31 0.75 -2.35
CA HIS A 37 9.63 1.38 -2.47
C HIS A 37 10.80 0.50 -2.00
N TRP A 38 10.56 -0.56 -1.24
CA TRP A 38 11.57 -1.58 -0.95
C TRP A 38 12.00 -2.35 -2.20
N PHE A 39 11.16 -2.43 -3.23
CA PHE A 39 11.56 -2.98 -4.52
C PHE A 39 12.32 -1.91 -5.30
N ARG A 40 13.62 -2.10 -5.49
CA ARG A 40 14.54 -1.11 -6.08
C ARG A 40 14.04 -0.46 -7.38
N ARG A 41 13.38 -1.22 -8.27
CA ARG A 41 12.80 -0.71 -9.54
C ARG A 41 11.54 0.14 -9.36
N LEU A 42 10.80 -0.03 -8.26
CA LEU A 42 9.61 0.74 -7.91
C LEU A 42 9.91 1.91 -6.97
N ARG A 43 11.16 2.03 -6.48
CA ARG A 43 11.56 3.15 -5.62
C ARG A 43 11.50 4.49 -6.35
N ILE A 44 12.03 4.52 -7.57
CA ILE A 44 12.12 5.71 -8.41
C ILE A 44 11.65 5.29 -9.80
N ARG A 45 10.73 6.06 -10.40
CA ARG A 45 10.28 5.83 -11.77
C ARG A 45 11.38 6.31 -12.73
N TRP A 46 12.13 5.35 -13.27
CA TRP A 46 13.11 5.59 -14.34
C TRP A 46 12.54 5.33 -15.73
N GLU A 47 11.47 4.54 -15.81
CA GLU A 47 10.85 4.14 -17.06
C GLU A 47 10.01 5.29 -17.64
N ILE A 48 10.27 5.63 -18.91
CA ILE A 48 9.52 6.67 -19.64
C ILE A 48 8.06 6.24 -19.80
N ARG A 49 7.84 4.99 -20.24
CA ARG A 49 6.51 4.44 -20.40
C ARG A 49 5.91 4.03 -19.05
N ASP A 50 4.66 4.36 -18.85
CA ASP A 50 3.86 4.06 -17.67
C ASP A 50 3.54 2.57 -17.54
N ASP A 51 3.25 1.91 -18.65
CA ASP A 51 2.95 0.48 -18.73
C ASP A 51 4.06 -0.40 -18.16
N MET A 52 5.33 -0.03 -18.39
CA MET A 52 6.48 -0.73 -17.82
C MET A 52 6.51 -0.63 -16.30
N HIS A 53 6.15 0.53 -15.74
CA HIS A 53 6.10 0.70 -14.29
C HIS A 53 4.93 -0.08 -13.68
N GLU A 54 3.76 -0.03 -14.33
CA GLU A 54 2.57 -0.77 -13.91
C GLU A 54 2.78 -2.29 -13.95
N ALA A 55 3.50 -2.79 -14.96
CA ALA A 55 3.87 -4.21 -15.08
C ALA A 55 4.71 -4.70 -13.90
N PHE A 56 5.51 -3.84 -13.25
CA PHE A 56 6.23 -4.18 -12.02
C PHE A 56 5.38 -4.02 -10.75
N MET A 57 4.40 -3.12 -10.75
CA MET A 57 3.52 -2.88 -9.59
C MET A 57 2.67 -4.11 -9.27
N THR A 58 2.09 -4.76 -10.29
CA THR A 58 1.20 -5.91 -10.12
C THR A 58 1.88 -7.09 -9.38
N PRO A 59 3.02 -7.63 -9.83
CA PRO A 59 3.70 -8.72 -9.12
C PRO A 59 4.24 -8.30 -7.74
N ALA A 60 4.65 -7.03 -7.57
CA ALA A 60 5.07 -6.52 -6.26
C ALA A 60 3.91 -6.52 -5.25
N ALA A 61 2.72 -6.09 -5.67
CA ALA A 61 1.51 -6.13 -4.85
C ALA A 61 1.14 -7.57 -4.47
N SER A 62 1.15 -8.51 -5.43
CA SER A 62 0.91 -9.93 -5.17
C SER A 62 1.89 -10.50 -4.14
N ALA A 63 3.19 -10.18 -4.25
CA ALA A 63 4.21 -10.63 -3.30
C ALA A 63 4.05 -10.03 -1.90
N ILE A 64 3.59 -8.77 -1.79
CA ILE A 64 3.28 -8.14 -0.51
C ILE A 64 2.06 -8.81 0.12
N CYS A 65 0.99 -9.03 -0.64
CA CYS A 65 -0.22 -9.71 -0.17
C CYS A 65 0.09 -11.13 0.31
N TRP A 66 0.87 -11.90 -0.46
CA TRP A 66 1.31 -13.24 -0.07
C TRP A 66 2.05 -13.25 1.28
N ARG A 67 3.02 -12.34 1.46
CA ARG A 67 3.77 -12.20 2.72
C ARG A 67 2.90 -11.83 3.93
N ARG A 68 1.76 -11.16 3.70
CA ARG A 68 0.81 -10.80 4.75
C ARG A 68 -0.20 -11.90 5.05
N LEU A 69 -0.46 -12.79 4.09
CA LEU A 69 -1.39 -13.92 4.25
C LEU A 69 -0.72 -15.15 4.85
N VAL A 70 0.54 -15.39 4.53
CA VAL A 70 1.33 -16.51 5.09
C VAL A 70 1.80 -16.22 6.52
N ARG A 71 1.78 -14.95 6.92
CA ARG A 71 2.14 -14.51 8.26
C ARG A 71 0.88 -14.37 9.12
#